data_AF-A0A940UY06-F1
#
_entry.id   AF-A0A940UY06-F1
#
_cell.length_a   1.000
_cell.length_b   1.000
_cell.length_c   1.000
_cell.angle_alpha   90.00
_cell.angle_beta   90.00
_cell.angle_gamma   90.00
#
_symmetry.space_group_name_H-M   'P 1'
#
loop_
_entity.id
_entity.type
_entity.pdbx_description
1 polymer ?
#
loop_
_entity_poly.entity_id
_entity_poly.type
_entity_poly.pdbx_seq_one_letter_code
_entity_poly.pdbx_strand_id
1 'polypeptide(L)'
;METLRSEEGCPWDRKQKISAFKTFMLEEVYEIIEAIEKEELPDLKEELGDLLFHIVFIAQICKERGAFDIKDVIENVYRKMYNRHPHVFQKQELGVPIELKWEELKSQEKDNYSLLSHIPPSMPALLRAYVITKRAAKVGFDWQRVEDVYDKMEEEIIELKDATATGDGNRIHEEIGDLLFTVVNIARFLSVDPEDALRATSNKFIKRFSYIEKNTDIRSATLETMDKLWNESKEKENNDQ
;
A
#
# COMPACT_ATOMS: atom_id res chain seq x y z
N MET A 1 -22.00 -17.06 11.30
CA MET A 1 -22.00 -16.94 9.83
C MET A 1 -22.91 -17.97 9.16
N GLU A 2 -22.74 -19.27 9.45
CA GLU A 2 -23.61 -20.33 8.91
C GLU A 2 -25.11 -20.05 9.14
N THR A 3 -25.50 -19.60 10.35
CA THR A 3 -26.88 -19.18 10.63
C THR A 3 -27.34 -17.98 9.79
N LEU A 4 -26.47 -16.98 9.57
CA LEU A 4 -26.82 -15.77 8.78
C LEU A 4 -27.07 -16.12 7.31
N ARG A 5 -26.37 -17.13 6.79
CA ARG A 5 -26.47 -17.58 5.40
C ARG A 5 -27.35 -18.82 5.21
N SER A 6 -27.99 -19.32 6.26
CA SER A 6 -28.93 -20.44 6.19
C SER A 6 -30.21 -20.06 5.43
N GLU A 7 -31.08 -21.02 5.14
CA GLU A 7 -32.36 -20.72 4.49
C GLU A 7 -33.25 -19.77 5.31
N GLU A 8 -33.18 -19.87 6.63
CA GLU A 8 -33.89 -19.01 7.61
C GLU A 8 -33.10 -17.74 7.95
N GLY A 9 -31.90 -17.58 7.39
CA GLY A 9 -31.01 -16.45 7.63
C GLY A 9 -31.38 -15.17 6.87
N CYS A 10 -30.48 -14.20 6.88
CA CYS A 10 -30.68 -12.91 6.26
C CYS A 10 -30.65 -13.02 4.72
N PRO A 11 -31.70 -12.55 4.00
CA PRO A 11 -31.72 -12.60 2.54
C PRO A 11 -30.60 -11.79 1.86
N TRP A 12 -30.14 -10.71 2.51
CA TRP A 12 -29.02 -9.91 2.01
C TRP A 12 -27.71 -10.69 2.12
N ASP A 13 -27.44 -11.29 3.28
CA ASP A 13 -26.23 -12.08 3.50
C ASP A 13 -26.15 -13.23 2.50
N ARG A 14 -27.21 -14.01 2.34
CA ARG A 14 -27.27 -15.15 1.40
C ARG A 14 -26.91 -14.77 -0.04
N LYS A 15 -27.31 -13.58 -0.49
CA LYS A 15 -27.08 -13.12 -1.87
C LYS A 15 -25.63 -12.69 -2.13
N GLN A 16 -24.83 -12.47 -1.09
CA GLN A 16 -23.45 -12.03 -1.27
C GLN A 16 -22.60 -13.06 -2.00
N LYS A 17 -21.72 -12.55 -2.87
CA LYS A 17 -20.74 -13.32 -3.64
C LYS A 17 -19.33 -12.88 -3.23
N ILE A 18 -18.35 -13.77 -3.33
CA ILE A 18 -16.94 -13.48 -3.03
C ILE A 18 -16.44 -12.20 -3.74
N SER A 19 -16.90 -11.95 -4.97
CA SER A 19 -16.50 -10.76 -5.73
C SER A 19 -16.91 -9.43 -5.10
N ALA A 20 -18.00 -9.38 -4.32
CA ALA A 20 -18.46 -8.17 -3.64
C ALA A 20 -17.50 -7.73 -2.53
N PHE A 21 -16.87 -8.70 -1.85
CA PHE A 21 -15.92 -8.44 -0.77
C PHE A 21 -14.63 -7.77 -1.22
N LYS A 22 -14.36 -7.64 -2.54
CA LYS A 22 -13.20 -6.86 -3.00
C LYS A 22 -13.27 -5.41 -2.55
N THR A 23 -14.46 -4.80 -2.67
CA THR A 23 -14.70 -3.42 -2.30
C THR A 23 -14.73 -3.29 -0.78
N PHE A 24 -15.52 -4.13 -0.11
CA PHE A 24 -15.65 -4.10 1.35
C PHE A 24 -14.30 -4.27 2.04
N MET A 25 -13.49 -5.27 1.65
CA MET A 25 -12.15 -5.46 2.23
C MET A 25 -11.22 -4.26 2.01
N LEU A 26 -11.40 -3.51 0.92
CA LEU A 26 -10.58 -2.34 0.64
C LEU A 26 -11.01 -1.16 1.51
N GLU A 27 -12.32 -0.98 1.72
CA GLU A 27 -12.91 0.01 2.63
C GLU A 27 -12.37 -0.22 4.05
N GLU A 28 -12.53 -1.42 4.62
CA GLU A 28 -12.02 -1.77 5.96
C GLU A 28 -10.51 -1.51 6.11
N VAL A 29 -9.73 -1.81 5.08
CA VAL A 29 -8.27 -1.58 5.11
C VAL A 29 -7.95 -0.09 5.17
N TYR A 30 -8.70 0.77 4.49
CA TYR A 30 -8.52 2.21 4.59
C TYR A 30 -8.98 2.77 5.93
N GLU A 31 -10.05 2.25 6.52
CA GLU A 31 -10.51 2.63 7.85
C GLU A 31 -9.51 2.20 8.93
N ILE A 32 -8.93 1.00 8.82
CA ILE A 32 -7.79 0.57 9.67
C ILE A 32 -6.60 1.52 9.53
N ILE A 33 -6.24 1.92 8.30
CA ILE A 33 -5.15 2.86 8.06
C ILE A 33 -5.45 4.20 8.76
N GLU A 34 -6.66 4.71 8.61
CA GLU A 34 -7.09 5.96 9.25
C GLU A 34 -7.05 5.87 10.78
N ALA A 35 -7.51 4.76 11.35
CA ALA A 35 -7.47 4.53 12.80
C ALA A 35 -6.03 4.45 13.33
N ILE A 36 -5.11 3.84 12.58
CA ILE A 36 -3.68 3.82 12.91
C ILE A 36 -3.08 5.23 12.84
N GLU A 37 -3.37 5.99 11.78
CA GLU A 37 -2.87 7.37 11.59
C GLU A 37 -3.36 8.32 12.69
N LYS A 38 -4.56 8.11 13.22
CA LYS A 38 -5.14 8.90 14.31
C LYS A 38 -4.79 8.39 15.71
N GLU A 39 -4.13 7.23 15.81
CA GLU A 39 -3.86 6.53 17.08
C GLU A 39 -5.13 6.19 17.90
N GLU A 40 -6.28 6.06 17.23
CA GLU A 40 -7.58 5.78 17.86
C GLU A 40 -7.78 4.27 18.05
N LEU A 41 -7.35 3.76 19.20
CA LEU A 41 -7.41 2.34 19.52
C LEU A 41 -8.84 1.73 19.51
N PRO A 42 -9.91 2.43 19.92
CA PRO A 42 -11.27 1.91 19.83
C PRO A 42 -11.69 1.63 18.38
N ASP A 43 -11.50 2.62 17.50
CA ASP A 43 -11.81 2.51 16.07
C ASP A 43 -10.97 1.39 15.45
N LEU A 44 -9.65 1.36 15.72
CA LEU A 44 -8.77 0.29 15.22
C LEU A 44 -9.27 -1.11 15.58
N LYS A 45 -9.81 -1.29 16.79
CA LYS A 45 -10.36 -2.58 17.22
C LYS A 45 -11.65 -2.93 16.47
N GLU A 46 -12.49 -1.95 16.19
CA GLU A 46 -13.73 -2.10 15.42
C GLU A 46 -13.40 -2.54 13.98
N GLU A 47 -12.55 -1.78 13.28
CA GLU A 47 -12.21 -2.06 11.88
C GLU A 47 -11.44 -3.38 11.68
N LEU A 48 -10.59 -3.75 12.65
CA LEU A 48 -9.97 -5.09 12.65
C LEU A 48 -11.01 -6.21 12.82
N GLY A 49 -12.07 -5.94 13.57
CA GLY A 49 -13.22 -6.83 13.73
C GLY A 49 -13.99 -7.00 12.42
N ASP A 50 -14.21 -5.92 11.69
CA ASP A 50 -14.97 -5.92 10.44
C ASP A 50 -14.18 -6.56 9.29
N LEU A 51 -12.87 -6.33 9.22
CA LEU A 51 -11.98 -7.08 8.36
C LEU A 51 -12.01 -8.60 8.67
N LEU A 52 -11.98 -8.98 9.96
CA LEU A 52 -12.09 -10.38 10.36
C LEU A 52 -13.46 -10.96 9.99
N PHE A 53 -14.54 -10.19 10.16
CA PHE A 53 -15.88 -10.58 9.77
C PHE A 53 -15.94 -10.91 8.27
N HIS A 54 -15.36 -10.07 7.41
CA HIS A 54 -15.27 -10.32 5.97
C HIS A 54 -14.48 -11.59 5.64
N ILE A 55 -13.35 -11.84 6.31
CA ILE A 55 -12.58 -13.09 6.14
C ILE A 55 -13.43 -14.32 6.48
N VAL A 56 -14.12 -14.30 7.62
CA VAL A 56 -15.00 -15.39 8.06
C VAL A 56 -16.18 -15.57 7.09
N PHE A 57 -16.72 -14.48 6.55
CA PHE A 57 -17.82 -14.51 5.58
C PHE A 57 -17.39 -15.18 4.27
N ILE A 58 -16.24 -14.78 3.72
CA ILE A 58 -15.68 -15.40 2.50
C ILE A 58 -15.42 -16.89 2.73
N ALA A 59 -14.82 -17.25 3.87
CA ALA A 59 -14.56 -18.64 4.22
C ALA A 59 -15.86 -19.47 4.31
N GLN A 60 -16.95 -18.90 4.83
CA GLN A 60 -18.26 -19.55 4.83
C GLN A 60 -18.79 -19.78 3.41
N ILE A 61 -18.67 -18.80 2.49
CA ILE A 61 -19.07 -18.99 1.08
C ILE A 61 -18.23 -20.09 0.42
N CYS A 62 -16.94 -20.19 0.74
CA CYS A 62 -16.07 -21.26 0.24
C CYS A 62 -16.46 -22.64 0.81
N LYS A 63 -16.85 -22.70 2.08
CA LYS A 63 -17.35 -23.92 2.72
C LYS A 63 -18.62 -24.42 2.04
N GLU A 64 -19.55 -23.52 1.73
CA GLU A 64 -20.79 -23.82 0.98
C GLU A 64 -20.51 -24.40 -0.42
N ARG A 65 -19.35 -24.08 -1.00
CA ARG A 65 -18.90 -24.60 -2.30
C ARG A 65 -18.05 -25.87 -2.20
N GLY A 66 -17.85 -26.40 -0.98
CA GLY A 66 -16.99 -27.57 -0.73
C GLY A 66 -15.51 -27.32 -1.01
N ALA A 67 -15.04 -26.06 -0.98
CA ALA A 67 -13.66 -25.71 -1.31
C ALA A 67 -12.74 -25.73 -0.08
N PHE A 68 -13.01 -24.88 0.91
CA PHE A 68 -12.28 -24.77 2.18
C PHE A 68 -13.12 -23.99 3.20
N ASP A 69 -12.78 -24.08 4.49
CA ASP A 69 -13.41 -23.31 5.56
C ASP A 69 -12.42 -22.41 6.32
N ILE A 70 -12.89 -21.75 7.38
CA ILE A 70 -12.06 -20.84 8.19
C ILE A 70 -10.91 -21.56 8.90
N LYS A 71 -11.06 -22.84 9.24
CA LYS A 71 -9.99 -23.63 9.86
C LYS A 71 -8.86 -23.85 8.86
N ASP A 72 -9.18 -24.13 7.60
CA ASP A 72 -8.18 -24.27 6.53
C ASP A 72 -7.41 -22.96 6.32
N VAL A 73 -8.09 -21.80 6.39
CA VAL A 73 -7.44 -20.48 6.31
C VAL A 73 -6.45 -20.28 7.46
N ILE A 74 -6.87 -20.57 8.70
CA ILE A 74 -6.03 -20.44 9.90
C ILE A 74 -4.85 -21.43 9.85
N GLU A 75 -5.10 -22.68 9.45
CA GLU A 75 -4.07 -23.72 9.33
C GLU A 75 -3.00 -23.34 8.30
N ASN A 76 -3.40 -22.75 7.18
CA ASN A 76 -2.47 -22.24 6.18
C ASN A 76 -1.54 -21.15 6.74
N VAL A 77 -2.08 -20.22 7.54
CA VAL A 77 -1.28 -19.19 8.21
C VAL A 77 -0.34 -19.83 9.24
N TYR A 78 -0.86 -20.74 10.06
CA TYR A 78 -0.09 -21.45 11.08
C TYR A 78 1.11 -22.18 10.47
N ARG A 79 0.89 -23.04 9.45
CA ARG A 79 1.96 -23.79 8.77
C ARG A 79 3.01 -22.87 8.19
N LYS A 80 2.58 -21.78 7.54
CA LYS A 80 3.48 -20.79 6.95
C LYS A 80 4.35 -20.12 8.00
N MET A 81 3.78 -19.72 9.14
CA MET A 81 4.56 -19.12 10.23
C MET A 81 5.50 -20.13 10.89
N TYR A 82 5.03 -21.35 11.14
CA TYR A 82 5.81 -22.42 11.74
C TYR A 82 7.05 -22.77 10.88
N ASN A 83 6.85 -22.94 9.56
CA ASN A 83 7.92 -23.31 8.64
C ASN A 83 8.91 -22.16 8.38
N ARG A 84 8.44 -20.90 8.39
CA ARG A 84 9.30 -19.73 8.13
C ARG A 84 10.04 -19.21 9.36
N HIS A 85 9.73 -19.72 10.55
CA HIS A 85 10.42 -19.36 11.79
C HIS A 85 10.96 -20.60 12.52
N PRO A 86 11.83 -21.40 11.87
CA PRO A 86 12.38 -22.61 12.48
C PRO A 86 13.22 -22.29 13.73
N HIS A 87 13.80 -21.10 13.82
CA HIS A 87 14.48 -20.60 15.01
C HIS A 87 13.56 -20.39 16.21
N VAL A 88 12.32 -19.97 15.99
CA VAL A 88 11.33 -19.80 17.07
C VAL A 88 10.69 -21.13 17.44
N PHE A 89 10.21 -21.88 16.45
CA PHE A 89 9.33 -23.03 16.69
C PHE A 89 10.03 -24.39 16.66
N GLN A 90 11.21 -24.47 16.05
CA GLN A 90 11.99 -25.71 15.92
C GLN A 90 13.37 -25.62 16.61
N LYS A 91 13.69 -24.45 17.21
CA LYS A 91 14.98 -24.15 17.87
C LYS A 91 16.20 -24.40 16.97
N GLN A 92 16.04 -24.20 15.66
CA GLN A 92 17.12 -24.33 14.70
C GLN A 92 17.90 -23.02 14.58
N GLU A 93 19.23 -23.06 14.60
CA GLU A 93 20.04 -21.88 14.31
C GLU A 93 19.92 -21.49 12.83
N LEU A 94 19.82 -20.18 12.57
CA LEU A 94 19.58 -19.66 11.21
C LEU A 94 20.81 -19.71 10.32
N GLY A 95 22.02 -19.56 10.89
CA GLY A 95 23.30 -19.54 10.15
C GLY A 95 23.50 -18.35 9.19
N VAL A 96 22.43 -17.60 8.88
CA VAL A 96 22.39 -16.41 8.03
C VAL A 96 21.40 -15.39 8.60
N PRO A 97 21.45 -14.11 8.17
CA PRO A 97 20.39 -13.14 8.47
C PRO A 97 18.98 -13.68 8.15
N ILE A 98 18.02 -13.34 9.00
CA ILE A 98 16.65 -13.88 8.94
C ILE A 98 15.96 -13.59 7.61
N GLU A 99 16.24 -12.46 6.99
CA GLU A 99 15.68 -12.02 5.71
C GLU A 99 16.11 -12.95 4.57
N LEU A 100 17.39 -13.35 4.54
CA LEU A 100 17.92 -14.28 3.55
C LEU A 100 17.34 -15.68 3.77
N LYS A 101 17.22 -16.11 5.02
CA LYS A 101 16.58 -17.40 5.34
C LYS A 101 15.13 -17.44 4.90
N TRP A 102 14.38 -16.34 5.07
CA TRP A 102 13.00 -16.26 4.61
C TRP A 102 12.87 -16.37 3.10
N GLU A 103 13.77 -15.77 2.31
CA GLU A 103 13.74 -15.93 0.86
C GLU A 103 14.10 -17.35 0.43
N GLU A 104 15.09 -17.98 1.08
CA GLU A 104 15.43 -19.40 0.85
C GLU A 104 14.21 -20.30 1.09
N LEU A 105 13.55 -20.18 2.24
CA LEU A 105 12.38 -20.98 2.59
C LEU A 105 11.20 -20.73 1.64
N LYS A 106 10.96 -19.48 1.21
CA LYS A 106 9.93 -19.16 0.21
C LYS A 106 10.21 -19.82 -1.14
N SER A 107 11.48 -19.91 -1.54
CA SER A 107 11.86 -20.53 -2.82
C SER A 107 11.63 -22.04 -2.83
N GLN A 108 11.78 -22.70 -1.67
CA GLN A 108 11.57 -24.14 -1.50
C GLN A 108 10.07 -24.52 -1.48
N GLU A 109 9.18 -23.59 -1.13
CA GLU A 109 7.73 -23.82 -1.04
C GLU A 109 7.01 -23.85 -2.41
N LYS A 110 7.67 -23.48 -3.53
CA LYS A 110 6.99 -23.29 -4.82
C LYS A 110 7.78 -23.79 -6.03
N ASP A 111 7.12 -24.57 -6.86
CA ASP A 111 7.57 -24.81 -8.24
C ASP A 111 7.48 -23.50 -9.04
N ASN A 112 8.56 -23.12 -9.73
CA ASN A 112 8.69 -21.86 -10.48
C ASN A 112 8.63 -20.57 -9.63
N TYR A 113 9.35 -20.54 -8.50
CA TYR A 113 9.54 -19.30 -7.73
C TYR A 113 10.12 -18.18 -8.60
N SER A 114 9.44 -17.03 -8.61
CA SER A 114 9.95 -15.78 -9.15
C SER A 114 9.82 -14.71 -8.07
N LEU A 115 10.89 -13.93 -7.89
CA LEU A 115 11.00 -12.88 -6.89
C LEU A 115 9.85 -11.86 -6.97
N LEU A 116 9.40 -11.57 -8.20
CA LEU A 116 8.41 -10.54 -8.49
C LEU A 116 7.01 -11.09 -8.82
N SER A 117 6.83 -12.41 -9.00
CA SER A 117 5.55 -12.99 -9.47
C SER A 117 4.37 -12.83 -8.49
N HIS A 118 4.64 -12.44 -7.25
CA HIS A 118 3.63 -12.25 -6.19
C HIS A 118 3.37 -10.78 -5.85
N ILE A 119 3.59 -9.88 -6.81
CA ILE A 119 3.27 -8.47 -6.67
C ILE A 119 1.96 -8.25 -7.44
N PRO A 120 0.82 -8.01 -6.75
CA PRO A 120 -0.46 -7.84 -7.42
C PRO A 120 -0.40 -6.70 -8.45
N PRO A 121 -0.90 -6.91 -9.68
CA PRO A 121 -0.97 -5.84 -10.67
C PRO A 121 -1.97 -4.75 -10.30
N SER A 122 -2.93 -5.05 -9.41
CA SER A 122 -3.94 -4.12 -8.90
C SER A 122 -3.43 -3.21 -7.78
N MET A 123 -2.19 -3.38 -7.33
CA MET A 123 -1.60 -2.53 -6.29
C MET A 123 -1.38 -1.11 -6.82
N PRO A 124 -1.56 -0.06 -5.99
CA PRO A 124 -1.22 1.31 -6.36
C PRO A 124 0.21 1.43 -6.90
N ALA A 125 0.41 2.31 -7.87
CA ALA A 125 1.63 2.32 -8.68
C ALA A 125 2.90 2.59 -7.86
N LEU A 126 2.86 3.54 -6.91
CA LEU A 126 4.03 3.87 -6.09
C LEU A 126 4.35 2.75 -5.11
N LEU A 127 3.32 2.22 -4.43
CA LEU A 127 3.49 1.05 -3.56
C LEU A 127 4.02 -0.17 -4.33
N ARG A 128 3.51 -0.39 -5.55
CA ARG A 128 3.96 -1.48 -6.42
C ARG A 128 5.43 -1.32 -6.80
N ALA A 129 5.84 -0.13 -7.25
CA ALA A 129 7.23 0.17 -7.56
C ALA A 129 8.14 0.00 -6.33
N TYR A 130 7.69 0.46 -5.16
CA TYR A 130 8.41 0.33 -3.89
C TYR A 130 8.63 -1.13 -3.51
N VAL A 131 7.60 -1.98 -3.63
CA VAL A 131 7.72 -3.41 -3.35
C VAL A 131 8.62 -4.12 -4.38
N ILE A 132 8.55 -3.75 -5.66
CA ILE A 132 9.42 -4.31 -6.72
C ILE A 132 10.89 -4.03 -6.38
N THR A 133 11.25 -2.78 -6.15
CA THR A 133 12.63 -2.36 -5.90
C THR A 133 13.14 -2.90 -4.58
N LYS A 134 12.32 -2.90 -3.52
CA LYS A 134 12.65 -3.50 -2.23
C LYS A 134 12.91 -5.01 -2.32
N ARG A 135 12.22 -5.73 -3.20
CA ARG A 135 12.49 -7.17 -3.42
C ARG A 135 13.76 -7.38 -4.25
N ALA A 136 13.98 -6.61 -5.30
CA ALA A 136 15.20 -6.69 -6.10
C ALA A 136 16.46 -6.38 -5.25
N ALA A 137 16.38 -5.39 -4.36
CA ALA A 137 17.45 -5.03 -3.44
C ALA A 137 17.88 -6.19 -2.53
N LYS A 138 16.94 -7.05 -2.09
CA LYS A 138 17.24 -8.19 -1.21
C LYS A 138 18.17 -9.23 -1.82
N VAL A 139 18.22 -9.32 -3.15
CA VAL A 139 19.13 -10.23 -3.87
C VAL A 139 20.38 -9.53 -4.38
N GLY A 140 20.63 -8.29 -3.93
CA GLY A 140 21.80 -7.49 -4.28
C GLY A 140 21.65 -6.66 -5.56
N PHE A 141 20.47 -6.62 -6.18
CA PHE A 141 20.19 -5.70 -7.28
C PHE A 141 19.72 -4.35 -6.71
N ASP A 142 20.70 -3.53 -6.30
CA ASP A 142 20.47 -2.23 -5.67
C ASP A 142 21.60 -1.23 -5.96
N TRP A 143 21.32 0.05 -5.73
CA TRP A 143 22.34 1.11 -5.62
C TRP A 143 23.16 0.92 -4.34
N GLN A 144 24.39 1.44 -4.30
CA GLN A 144 25.27 1.28 -3.14
C GLN A 144 24.96 2.29 -2.05
N ARG A 145 24.51 3.48 -2.44
CA ARG A 145 24.18 4.60 -1.54
C ARG A 145 23.10 5.49 -2.16
N VAL A 146 22.48 6.33 -1.34
CA VAL A 146 21.38 7.19 -1.77
C VAL A 146 21.83 8.24 -2.80
N GLU A 147 23.08 8.67 -2.74
CA GLU A 147 23.68 9.63 -3.69
C GLU A 147 23.63 9.11 -5.13
N ASP A 148 23.83 7.81 -5.34
CA ASP A 148 23.77 7.22 -6.68
C ASP A 148 22.33 7.28 -7.26
N VAL A 149 21.31 7.35 -6.40
CA VAL A 149 19.91 7.51 -6.80
C VAL A 149 19.60 8.97 -7.12
N TYR A 150 20.19 9.91 -6.38
CA TYR A 150 20.08 11.35 -6.69
C TYR A 150 20.75 11.67 -8.03
N ASP A 151 21.92 11.10 -8.31
CA ASP A 151 22.58 11.23 -9.62
C ASP A 151 21.67 10.73 -10.75
N LYS A 152 21.01 9.57 -10.56
CA LYS A 152 20.04 9.06 -11.52
C LYS A 152 18.82 9.98 -11.66
N MET A 153 18.32 10.57 -10.58
CA MET A 153 17.21 11.52 -10.65
C MET A 153 17.56 12.76 -11.48
N GLU A 154 18.80 13.25 -11.40
CA GLU A 154 19.26 14.35 -12.23
C GLU A 154 19.32 13.97 -13.72
N GLU A 155 19.75 12.74 -14.03
CA GLU A 155 19.73 12.16 -15.37
C GLU A 155 18.29 12.09 -15.93
N GLU A 156 17.34 11.52 -15.20
CA GLU A 156 15.92 11.43 -15.61
C GLU A 156 15.30 12.81 -15.88
N ILE A 157 15.69 13.83 -15.10
CA ILE A 157 15.23 15.22 -15.31
C ILE A 157 15.79 15.78 -16.63
N ILE A 158 17.03 15.44 -17.00
CA ILE A 158 17.64 15.85 -18.26
C ILE A 158 16.93 15.15 -19.42
N GLU A 159 16.72 13.83 -19.33
CA GLU A 159 16.04 13.05 -20.37
C GLU A 159 14.60 13.54 -20.59
N LEU A 160 13.86 13.86 -19.52
CA LEU A 160 12.53 14.48 -19.62
C LEU A 160 12.57 15.85 -20.31
N LYS A 161 13.57 16.70 -20.02
CA LYS A 161 13.74 18.00 -20.69
C LYS A 161 14.01 17.84 -22.19
N ASP A 162 14.82 16.86 -22.56
CA ASP A 162 15.11 16.57 -23.96
C ASP A 162 13.88 16.00 -24.68
N ALA A 163 13.14 15.09 -24.05
CA ALA A 163 11.89 14.55 -24.58
C ALA A 163 10.84 15.66 -24.80
N THR A 164 10.69 16.56 -23.83
CA THR A 164 9.78 17.72 -23.96
C THR A 164 10.22 18.71 -25.05
N ALA A 165 11.52 18.95 -25.22
CA ALA A 165 12.04 19.79 -26.29
C ALA A 165 11.78 19.22 -27.69
N THR A 166 11.77 17.89 -27.84
CA THR A 166 11.46 17.21 -29.11
C THR A 166 9.97 17.04 -29.38
N GLY A 167 9.12 17.21 -28.37
CA GLY A 167 7.66 17.04 -28.48
C GLY A 167 7.20 15.59 -28.65
N ASP A 168 8.07 14.62 -28.36
CA ASP A 168 7.75 13.19 -28.45
C ASP A 168 6.94 12.74 -27.23
N GLY A 169 5.61 12.67 -27.40
CA GLY A 169 4.69 12.30 -26.32
C GLY A 169 4.94 10.91 -25.72
N ASN A 170 5.45 9.95 -26.50
CA ASN A 170 5.73 8.61 -25.98
C ASN A 170 6.95 8.64 -25.07
N ARG A 171 8.02 9.34 -25.51
CA ARG A 171 9.20 9.53 -24.67
C ARG A 171 8.85 10.30 -23.41
N ILE A 172 8.10 11.40 -23.50
CA ILE A 172 7.66 12.16 -22.32
C ILE A 172 6.94 11.25 -21.29
N HIS A 173 6.08 10.35 -21.75
CA HIS A 173 5.41 9.40 -20.86
C HIS A 173 6.38 8.41 -20.20
N GLU A 174 7.37 7.92 -20.95
CA GLU A 174 8.45 7.05 -20.44
C GLU A 174 9.29 7.75 -19.37
N GLU A 175 9.84 8.93 -19.69
CA GLU A 175 10.71 9.68 -18.77
C GLU A 175 9.97 10.11 -17.48
N ILE A 176 8.67 10.44 -17.56
CA ILE A 176 7.85 10.69 -16.37
C ILE A 176 7.75 9.43 -15.49
N GLY A 177 7.59 8.27 -16.11
CA GLY A 177 7.55 6.98 -15.42
C GLY A 177 8.86 6.70 -14.69
N ASP A 178 9.98 6.89 -15.36
CA ASP A 178 11.32 6.61 -14.81
C ASP A 178 11.72 7.63 -13.72
N LEU A 179 11.33 8.90 -13.87
CA LEU A 179 11.48 9.90 -12.80
C LEU A 179 10.67 9.50 -11.55
N LEU A 180 9.40 9.10 -11.70
CA LEU A 180 8.57 8.65 -10.58
C LEU A 180 9.15 7.38 -9.94
N PHE A 181 9.67 6.44 -10.74
CA PHE A 181 10.31 5.22 -10.26
C PHE A 181 11.61 5.53 -9.49
N THR A 182 12.37 6.54 -9.91
CA THR A 182 13.57 7.00 -9.23
C THR A 182 13.22 7.66 -7.90
N VAL A 183 12.17 8.51 -7.86
CA VAL A 183 11.65 9.09 -6.60
C VAL A 183 11.24 7.99 -5.60
N VAL A 184 10.59 6.92 -6.08
CA VAL A 184 10.25 5.75 -5.25
C VAL A 184 11.50 5.09 -4.66
N ASN A 185 12.60 5.01 -5.41
CA ASN A 185 13.86 4.48 -4.89
C ASN A 185 14.48 5.38 -3.85
N ILE A 186 14.45 6.71 -4.03
CA ILE A 186 14.88 7.66 -2.98
C ILE A 186 14.08 7.43 -1.70
N ALA A 187 12.74 7.37 -1.81
CA ALA A 187 11.87 7.08 -0.66
C ALA A 187 12.24 5.74 0.02
N ARG A 188 12.54 4.70 -0.76
CA ARG A 188 13.00 3.41 -0.23
C ARG A 188 14.31 3.50 0.54
N PHE A 189 15.31 4.21 0.02
CA PHE A 189 16.58 4.42 0.74
C PHE A 189 16.37 5.17 2.05
N LEU A 190 15.43 6.12 2.06
CA LEU A 190 15.04 6.88 3.25
C LEU A 190 14.07 6.13 4.17
N SER A 191 13.73 4.87 3.85
CA SER A 191 12.75 4.07 4.59
C SER A 191 11.35 4.71 4.71
N VAL A 192 10.97 5.50 3.72
CA VAL A 192 9.66 6.14 3.59
C VAL A 192 8.78 5.33 2.62
N ASP A 193 7.52 5.11 2.98
CA ASP A 193 6.52 4.59 2.03
C ASP A 193 6.07 5.72 1.08
N PRO A 194 6.33 5.61 -0.24
CA PRO A 194 6.03 6.69 -1.18
C PRO A 194 4.53 6.89 -1.42
N GLU A 195 3.71 5.85 -1.32
CA GLU A 195 2.27 5.94 -1.49
C GLU A 195 1.66 6.71 -0.31
N ASP A 196 2.10 6.37 0.90
CA ASP A 196 1.73 7.06 2.13
C ASP A 196 2.17 8.54 2.12
N ALA A 197 3.43 8.81 1.76
CA ALA A 197 3.96 10.17 1.70
C ALA A 197 3.19 11.07 0.72
N LEU A 198 2.79 10.52 -0.44
CA LEU A 198 1.96 11.23 -1.41
C LEU A 198 0.53 11.43 -0.89
N ARG A 199 -0.07 10.42 -0.24
CA ARG A 199 -1.39 10.53 0.41
C ARG A 199 -1.39 11.65 1.46
N ALA A 200 -0.41 11.68 2.36
CA ALA A 200 -0.26 12.72 3.38
C ALA A 200 -0.12 14.13 2.75
N THR A 201 0.68 14.25 1.69
CA THR A 201 0.86 15.52 0.95
C THR A 201 -0.44 15.97 0.28
N SER A 202 -1.20 15.03 -0.29
CA SER A 202 -2.49 15.29 -0.93
C SER A 202 -3.54 15.72 0.09
N ASN A 203 -3.61 15.06 1.24
CA ASN A 203 -4.49 15.44 2.36
C ASN A 203 -4.17 16.84 2.88
N LYS A 204 -2.89 17.19 3.00
CA LYS A 204 -2.44 18.54 3.35
C LYS A 204 -2.87 19.58 2.30
N PHE A 205 -2.80 19.25 1.02
CA PHE A 205 -3.31 20.13 -0.04
C PHE A 205 -4.81 20.35 0.10
N ILE A 206 -5.59 19.29 0.30
CA ILE A 206 -7.05 19.36 0.47
C ILE A 206 -7.41 20.24 1.68
N LYS A 207 -6.78 20.01 2.84
CA LYS A 207 -7.02 20.81 4.06
C LYS A 207 -6.81 22.31 3.80
N ARG A 208 -5.70 22.68 3.17
CA ARG A 208 -5.36 24.06 2.85
C ARG A 208 -6.29 24.67 1.82
N PHE A 209 -6.64 23.91 0.78
CA PHE A 209 -7.55 24.39 -0.25
C PHE A 209 -8.97 24.58 0.30
N SER A 210 -9.45 23.66 1.15
CA SER A 210 -10.73 23.83 1.86
C SER A 210 -10.75 25.03 2.80
N TYR A 211 -9.60 25.45 3.35
CA TYR A 211 -9.51 26.72 4.07
C TYR A 211 -9.75 27.90 3.12
N ILE A 212 -9.16 27.89 1.92
CA ILE A 212 -9.41 28.93 0.90
C ILE A 212 -10.91 28.98 0.56
N GLU A 213 -11.52 27.83 0.24
CA GLU A 213 -12.94 27.73 -0.13
C GLU A 213 -13.90 28.28 0.95
N LYS A 214 -13.55 28.10 2.23
CA LYS A 214 -14.33 28.63 3.36
C LYS A 214 -14.20 30.15 3.52
N ASN A 215 -13.12 30.74 3.04
CA ASN A 215 -12.77 32.14 3.29
C ASN A 215 -12.86 33.04 2.04
N THR A 216 -13.14 32.48 0.86
CA THR A 216 -13.37 33.27 -0.35
C THR A 216 -14.21 32.51 -1.39
N ASP A 217 -14.82 33.25 -2.31
CA ASP A 217 -15.43 32.66 -3.51
C ASP A 217 -14.35 32.35 -4.54
N ILE A 218 -14.00 31.08 -4.67
CA ILE A 218 -12.94 30.60 -5.56
C ILE A 218 -13.16 30.94 -7.04
N ARG A 219 -14.39 31.26 -7.45
CA ARG A 219 -14.69 31.60 -8.85
C ARG A 219 -14.37 33.05 -9.20
N SER A 220 -14.29 33.91 -8.19
CA SER A 220 -14.08 35.35 -8.35
C SER A 220 -12.80 35.85 -7.68
N ALA A 221 -12.20 35.07 -6.78
CA ALA A 221 -10.94 35.40 -6.12
C ALA A 221 -9.75 35.43 -7.09
N THR A 222 -8.80 36.33 -6.83
CA THR A 222 -7.53 36.38 -7.54
C THR A 222 -6.56 35.35 -6.96
N LEU A 223 -5.56 34.93 -7.75
CA LEU A 223 -4.47 34.06 -7.28
C LEU A 223 -3.76 34.66 -6.05
N GLU A 224 -3.56 35.98 -6.01
CA GLU A 224 -2.94 36.66 -4.87
C GLU A 224 -3.76 36.50 -3.58
N THR A 225 -5.09 36.58 -3.67
CA THR A 225 -5.97 36.33 -2.52
C THR A 225 -5.94 34.87 -2.09
N MET A 226 -5.94 33.93 -3.04
CA MET A 226 -5.83 32.50 -2.76
C MET A 226 -4.47 32.15 -2.10
N ASP A 227 -3.37 32.72 -2.61
CA ASP A 227 -2.02 32.51 -2.07
C ASP A 227 -1.88 33.08 -0.66
N LYS A 228 -2.50 34.22 -0.37
CA LYS A 228 -2.54 34.77 0.98
C LYS A 228 -3.25 33.81 1.94
N LEU A 229 -4.46 33.35 1.57
CA LEU A 229 -5.23 32.39 2.38
C LEU A 229 -4.51 31.03 2.53
N TRP A 230 -3.80 30.60 1.49
CA TRP A 230 -2.96 29.40 1.54
C TRP A 230 -1.85 29.52 2.59
N ASN A 231 -1.14 30.66 2.62
CA ASN A 231 -0.09 30.91 3.60
C ASN A 231 -0.65 31.08 5.02
N GLU A 232 -1.79 31.74 5.19
CA GLU A 232 -2.51 31.79 6.48
C GLU A 232 -2.86 30.38 6.98
N SER A 233 -3.30 29.47 6.11
CA SER A 233 -3.59 28.08 6.48
C SER A 233 -2.34 27.33 6.95
N LYS A 234 -1.17 27.57 6.35
CA LYS A 234 0.10 26.97 6.79
C LYS A 234 0.49 27.41 8.20
N GLU A 235 0.32 28.70 8.50
CA GLU A 235 0.69 29.25 9.81
C GLU A 235 -0.18 28.68 10.94
N LYS A 236 -1.46 28.44 10.68
CA LYS A 236 -2.36 27.80 11.65
C LYS A 236 -1.97 26.36 11.95
N GLU A 237 -1.66 25.57 10.91
CA GLU A 237 -1.22 24.17 11.07
C GLU A 237 0.05 24.04 11.94
N ASN A 238 1.02 24.96 11.78
CA ASN A 238 2.26 24.93 12.55
C ASN A 238 2.09 25.31 14.02
N ASN A 239 0.99 25.98 14.38
CA ASN A 239 0.70 26.39 15.77
C ASN A 239 -0.14 25.34 16.53
N ASP A 240 -0.78 24.41 15.81
CA ASP A 240 -1.62 23.33 16.35
C ASP A 240 -0.86 21.98 16.48
N GLN A 241 0.43 21.94 16.11
CA GLN A 241 1.36 20.80 16.27
C GLN A 241 2.29 21.01 17.47
#